data_AF-A0A1Q4X6Y1-F1
#
_entry.id   AF-A0A1Q4X6Y1-F1
#
_cell.length_a   1.000
_cell.length_b   1.000
_cell.length_c   1.000
_cell.angle_alpha   90.00
_cell.angle_beta   90.00
_cell.angle_gamma   90.00
#
_symmetry.space_group_name_H-M   'P 1'
#
loop_
_entity.id
_entity.type
_entity.pdbx_description
1 polymer ?
#
loop_
_entity_poly.entity_id
_entity_poly.type
_entity_poly.pdbx_seq_one_letter_code
_entity_poly.pdbx_strand_id
1 'polypeptide(L)'
;MILRISPKADWRRAREDGAIPLDLDGFVHCSDPGTVHLPANRLYPNRHDLVLLVIDPEGLPVLWEPGETEDGPWFPHVYGPIPADAVVAVHEFTPDADGAFRPLPVL
;
A
#
# COMPACT_ATOMS: atom_id res chain seq x y z
N MET A 1 0.37 10.70 5.67
CA MET A 1 -0.18 9.35 5.46
C MET A 1 0.45 8.73 4.22
N ILE A 2 0.74 7.43 4.29
CA ILE A 2 1.12 6.60 3.14
C ILE A 2 0.13 5.43 3.05
N LEU A 3 0.08 4.76 1.91
CA LEU A 3 -0.92 3.75 1.60
C LEU A 3 -0.26 2.40 1.28
N ARG A 4 -0.83 1.31 1.83
CA ARG A 4 -0.46 -0.06 1.45
C ARG A 4 -1.68 -0.80 0.92
N ILE A 5 -1.60 -1.31 -0.29
CA ILE A 5 -2.57 -2.29 -0.81
C ILE A 5 -2.31 -3.60 -0.08
N SER A 6 -3.32 -4.34 0.37
CA SER A 6 -3.10 -5.66 0.97
C SER A 6 -4.27 -6.59 0.66
N PRO A 7 -4.04 -7.88 0.37
CA PRO A 7 -5.11 -8.86 0.43
C PRO A 7 -5.76 -8.86 1.82
N LYS A 8 -7.09 -8.96 1.89
CA LYS A 8 -7.83 -8.97 3.15
C LYS A 8 -7.32 -10.01 4.14
N ALA A 9 -6.94 -11.19 3.64
CA ALA A 9 -6.41 -12.28 4.45
C ALA A 9 -5.04 -11.91 5.06
N ASP A 10 -4.16 -11.30 4.26
CA ASP A 10 -2.82 -10.90 4.68
C ASP A 10 -2.90 -9.79 5.72
N TRP A 11 -3.79 -8.81 5.54
CA TRP A 11 -4.03 -7.78 6.55
C TRP A 11 -4.54 -8.38 7.87
N ARG A 12 -5.50 -9.32 7.83
CA ARG A 12 -5.99 -9.99 9.05
C ARG A 12 -4.85 -10.67 9.81
N ARG A 13 -3.99 -11.39 9.08
CA ARG A 13 -2.82 -12.06 9.67
C ARG A 13 -1.81 -11.05 10.23
N ALA A 14 -1.45 -10.01 9.47
CA ALA A 14 -0.54 -8.97 9.94
C ALA A 14 -1.05 -8.28 11.21
N ARG A 15 -2.36 -8.09 11.32
CA ARG A 15 -2.99 -7.54 12.52
C ARG A 15 -2.92 -8.49 13.72
N GLU A 16 -3.04 -9.80 13.51
CA GLU A 16 -2.85 -10.82 14.55
C GLU A 16 -1.38 -10.95 14.99
N ASP A 17 -0.47 -10.89 14.03
CA ASP A 17 0.98 -10.95 14.24
C ASP A 17 1.56 -9.62 14.77
N GLY A 18 0.77 -8.54 14.75
CA GLY A 18 1.08 -7.22 15.30
C GLY A 18 1.82 -6.28 14.35
N ALA A 19 2.21 -6.73 13.16
CA ALA A 19 2.88 -5.89 12.16
C ALA A 19 2.72 -6.45 10.74
N ILE A 20 2.77 -5.55 9.75
CA ILE A 20 3.00 -5.89 8.35
C ILE A 20 4.49 -6.22 8.20
N PRO A 21 4.85 -7.42 7.73
CA PRO A 21 6.25 -7.80 7.56
C PRO A 21 6.88 -7.09 6.35
N LEU A 22 8.21 -7.11 6.31
CA LEU A 22 8.98 -6.69 5.13
C LEU A 22 8.66 -7.57 3.92
N ASP A 23 8.69 -6.97 2.73
CA ASP A 23 8.70 -7.71 1.46
C ASP A 23 10.11 -8.31 1.22
N LEU A 24 10.27 -9.14 0.17
CA LEU A 24 11.50 -9.90 -0.08
C LEU A 24 12.74 -9.03 -0.36
N ASP A 25 12.54 -7.80 -0.78
CA ASP A 25 13.55 -6.78 -1.05
C ASP A 25 13.94 -5.95 0.19
N GLY A 26 13.34 -6.23 1.35
CA GLY A 26 13.78 -5.68 2.64
C GLY A 26 13.11 -4.37 3.06
N PHE A 27 12.04 -3.96 2.37
CA PHE A 27 11.18 -2.84 2.76
C PHE A 27 9.71 -3.19 2.51
N VAL A 28 8.77 -2.38 3.01
CA VAL A 28 7.35 -2.51 2.66
C VAL A 28 7.00 -1.51 1.56
N HIS A 29 6.49 -2.01 0.43
CA HIS A 29 6.04 -1.18 -0.70
C HIS A 29 4.80 -0.38 -0.33
N CYS A 30 4.90 0.95 -0.30
CA CYS A 30 3.76 1.82 -0.10
C CYS A 30 3.57 2.76 -1.31
N SER A 31 2.46 3.49 -1.30
CA SER A 31 2.13 4.50 -2.28
C SER A 31 1.56 5.73 -1.58
N ASP A 32 1.36 6.81 -2.33
CA ASP A 32 0.52 7.92 -1.91
C ASP A 32 -0.85 7.85 -2.62
N PRO A 33 -1.86 8.63 -2.18
CA PRO A 33 -3.19 8.61 -2.79
C PRO A 33 -3.20 8.86 -4.31
N GLY A 34 -2.27 9.67 -4.81
CA GLY A 34 -2.10 10.00 -6.22
C GLY A 34 -1.47 8.87 -7.04
N THR A 35 -0.73 7.94 -6.43
CA THR A 35 0.02 6.89 -7.15
C THR A 35 -0.48 5.49 -6.92
N VAL A 36 -1.26 5.22 -5.86
CA VAL A 36 -1.64 3.85 -5.44
C VAL A 36 -2.39 3.03 -6.49
N HIS A 37 -3.13 3.69 -7.39
CA HIS A 37 -3.82 3.04 -8.50
C HIS A 37 -2.86 2.41 -9.53
N LEU A 38 -1.61 2.90 -9.64
CA LEU A 38 -0.61 2.41 -10.58
C LEU A 38 -0.15 0.97 -10.24
N PRO A 39 0.39 0.68 -9.05
CA PRO A 39 0.74 -0.69 -8.68
C PRO A 39 -0.50 -1.58 -8.56
N ALA A 40 -1.67 -1.03 -8.18
CA ALA A 40 -2.92 -1.80 -8.15
C ALA A 40 -3.25 -2.41 -9.51
N ASN A 41 -3.22 -1.60 -10.57
CA ASN A 41 -3.49 -2.06 -11.93
C ASN A 41 -2.40 -3.01 -12.46
N ARG A 42 -1.14 -2.83 -12.06
CA ARG A 42 -0.03 -3.67 -12.50
C ARG A 42 -0.01 -5.04 -11.83
N LEU A 43 -0.22 -5.09 -10.51
CA LEU A 43 0.01 -6.28 -9.69
C LEU A 43 -1.28 -7.05 -9.36
N TYR A 44 -2.43 -6.38 -9.39
CA TYR A 44 -3.70 -6.96 -8.94
C TYR A 44 -4.86 -6.73 -9.91
N PRO A 45 -4.69 -6.90 -11.24
CA PRO A 45 -5.74 -6.60 -12.20
C PRO A 45 -7.03 -7.36 -11.88
N ASN A 46 -8.16 -6.65 -11.86
CA ASN A 46 -9.50 -7.21 -11.60
C ASN A 46 -9.66 -7.97 -10.25
N ARG A 47 -8.83 -7.64 -9.26
CA ARG A 47 -8.84 -8.31 -7.95
C ARG A 47 -9.79 -7.62 -6.96
N HIS A 48 -10.68 -8.37 -6.31
CA HIS A 48 -11.74 -7.82 -5.43
C HIS A 48 -11.57 -8.11 -3.93
N ASP A 49 -10.53 -8.85 -3.54
CA ASP A 49 -10.23 -9.21 -2.15
C ASP A 49 -9.15 -8.31 -1.52
N LEU A 50 -9.00 -7.08 -2.00
CA LEU A 50 -8.00 -6.13 -1.50
C LEU A 50 -8.60 -5.12 -0.52
N VAL A 51 -7.74 -4.63 0.37
CA VAL A 51 -7.95 -3.44 1.19
C VAL A 51 -6.83 -2.45 0.95
N LEU A 52 -7.15 -1.17 1.18
CA LEU A 52 -6.22 -0.08 1.24
C LEU A 52 -6.01 0.31 2.70
N LEU A 53 -4.80 0.07 3.19
CA LEU A 53 -4.37 0.45 4.54
C LEU A 53 -3.86 1.88 4.49
N VAL A 54 -4.42 2.76 5.32
CA VAL A 54 -3.94 4.13 5.52
C VAL A 54 -3.01 4.12 6.72
N ILE A 55 -1.75 4.48 6.49
CA ILE A 55 -0.67 4.38 7.48
C ILE A 55 -0.20 5.77 7.87
N ASP A 56 -0.06 5.99 9.17
CA ASP A 56 0.65 7.14 9.71
C ASP A 56 2.16 6.89 9.63
N PRO A 57 2.93 7.68 8.86
CA PRO A 57 4.37 7.49 8.73
C PRO A 57 5.16 8.00 9.94
N GLU A 58 4.53 8.60 10.96
CA GLU A 58 5.25 9.11 12.12
C GLU A 58 6.08 8.01 12.82
N GLY A 59 7.38 8.26 12.97
CA GLY A 59 8.32 7.33 13.57
C GLY A 59 8.74 6.14 12.69
N LEU A 60 8.21 6.00 11.47
CA LEU A 60 8.60 4.95 10.53
C LEU A 60 9.84 5.35 9.70
N PRO A 61 10.73 4.40 9.36
CA PRO A 61 11.90 4.65 8.51
C PRO A 61 11.50 4.72 7.02
N VAL A 62 10.82 5.79 6.63
CA VAL A 62 10.32 6.00 5.26
C VAL A 62 11.38 6.67 4.39
N LEU A 63 11.69 6.05 3.25
CA LEU A 63 12.43 6.69 2.15
C LEU A 63 11.55 6.76 0.92
N TRP A 64 11.64 7.87 0.19
CA TRP A 64 10.97 8.00 -1.10
C TRP A 64 11.97 7.75 -2.21
N GLU A 65 11.63 6.82 -3.08
CA GLU A 65 12.50 6.35 -4.15
C GLU A 65 11.72 6.25 -5.47
N PRO A 66 12.37 6.38 -6.63
CA PRO A 66 11.71 6.13 -7.90
C PRO A 66 11.18 4.69 -7.94
N GLY A 67 10.07 4.50 -8.65
CA GLY A 67 9.56 3.16 -8.94
C GLY A 67 10.46 2.38 -9.91
N GLU A 68 9.84 1.64 -10.84
CA GLU A 68 10.59 0.80 -11.80
C GLU A 68 11.52 1.59 -12.74
N THR A 69 11.27 2.88 -12.93
CA THR A 69 12.05 3.77 -13.80
C THR A 69 12.49 5.01 -13.04
N GLU A 70 13.72 5.48 -13.26
CA GLU A 70 14.27 6.68 -12.60
C GLU A 70 13.45 7.96 -12.87
N ASP A 71 12.87 8.08 -14.07
CA ASP A 71 11.97 9.18 -14.45
C ASP A 71 10.50 8.94 -14.04
N GLY A 72 10.22 7.87 -13.30
CA GLY A 72 8.89 7.46 -12.90
C GLY A 72 8.36 8.18 -11.65
N PRO A 73 7.12 7.87 -11.25
CA PRO A 73 6.60 8.34 -9.97
C PRO A 73 7.45 7.78 -8.81
N TRP A 74 7.53 8.58 -7.75
CA TRP A 74 8.21 8.21 -6.52
C TRP A 74 7.25 7.50 -5.58
N PHE A 75 7.75 6.50 -4.87
CA PHE A 75 6.99 5.69 -3.93
C PHE A 75 7.66 5.69 -2.55
N PRO A 76 6.88 5.75 -1.46
CA PRO A 76 7.42 5.54 -0.12
C PRO A 76 7.73 4.06 0.10
N HIS A 77 8.95 3.77 0.52
CA HIS A 77 9.40 2.46 1.02
C HIS A 77 9.65 2.56 2.52
N VAL A 78 9.09 1.64 3.29
CA VAL A 78 9.32 1.59 4.74
C VAL A 78 10.36 0.52 5.06
N TYR A 79 11.54 0.93 5.52
CA TYR A 79 12.67 0.05 5.84
C TYR A 79 12.55 -0.55 7.24
N GLY A 80 11.46 -1.25 7.47
CA GLY A 80 11.15 -1.96 8.72
C GLY A 80 9.73 -2.55 8.66
N PRO A 81 9.39 -3.51 9.54
CA PRO A 81 8.01 -3.92 9.67
C PRO A 81 7.15 -2.72 10.06
N ILE A 82 5.93 -2.63 9.52
CA ILE A 82 4.98 -1.57 9.86
C ILE A 82 4.10 -2.07 11.01
N PRO A 83 4.18 -1.49 12.22
CA PRO A 83 3.30 -1.85 13.32
C PRO A 83 1.83 -1.76 12.93
N ALA A 84 1.01 -2.71 13.37
CA ALA A 84 -0.41 -2.74 13.01
C ALA A 84 -1.19 -1.52 13.57
N ASP A 85 -0.69 -0.89 14.64
CA ASP A 85 -1.24 0.33 15.22
C ASP A 85 -0.89 1.61 14.43
N ALA A 86 0.11 1.56 13.55
CA ALA A 86 0.38 2.62 12.57
C ALA A 86 -0.69 2.69 11.46
N VAL A 87 -1.52 1.65 11.31
CA VAL A 87 -2.64 1.63 10.37
C VAL A 87 -3.84 2.36 11.00
N VAL A 88 -4.07 3.61 10.57
CA VAL A 88 -5.09 4.50 11.13
C VAL A 88 -6.47 4.35 10.47
N ALA A 89 -6.53 3.79 9.26
CA ALA A 89 -7.78 3.45 8.59
C ALA A 89 -7.60 2.28 7.60
N VAL A 90 -8.70 1.60 7.31
CA VAL A 90 -8.76 0.49 6.35
C VAL A 90 -9.97 0.70 5.46
N HIS A 91 -9.75 0.74 4.14
CA HIS A 91 -10.81 0.88 3.16
C HIS A 91 -10.86 -0.35 2.25
N GLU A 92 -12.06 -0.73 1.85
CA GLU A 92 -12.24 -1.65 0.73
C GLU A 92 -11.61 -1.04 -0.52
N PHE A 93 -10.82 -1.83 -1.25
CA PHE A 93 -10.15 -1.36 -2.45
C PHE A 93 -10.47 -2.30 -3.60
N THR A 94 -11.50 -1.94 -4.35
CA THR A 94 -12.01 -2.73 -5.46
C THR A 94 -11.86 -1.97 -6.77
N PRO A 95 -11.61 -2.66 -7.89
CA PRO A 95 -11.61 -2.03 -9.20
C PRO A 95 -13.02 -1.59 -9.60
N ASP A 96 -13.10 -0.70 -10.59
CA ASP A 96 -14.33 -0.33 -11.28
C ASP A 96 -14.90 -1.51 -12.09
N ALA A 97 -16.06 -1.30 -12.70
CA ALA A 97 -16.74 -2.32 -13.51
C ALA A 97 -15.92 -2.85 -14.70
N ASP A 98 -14.91 -2.09 -15.16
CA ASP A 98 -13.98 -2.50 -16.22
C ASP A 98 -12.72 -3.21 -15.69
N GLY A 99 -12.66 -3.48 -14.37
CA GLY A 99 -11.55 -4.17 -13.72
C GLY A 99 -10.34 -3.27 -13.42
N ALA A 100 -10.43 -1.97 -13.67
CA ALA A 100 -9.36 -1.00 -13.42
C ALA A 100 -9.49 -0.32 -12.05
N PHE A 101 -8.36 -0.10 -11.38
CA PHE A 101 -8.27 0.78 -10.22
C PHE A 101 -8.08 2.22 -10.70
N ARG A 102 -8.86 3.16 -10.17
CA ARG A 102 -8.76 4.58 -10.50
C ARG A 102 -8.02 5.37 -9.42
N PRO A 103 -7.45 6.53 -9.77
CA PRO A 103 -6.94 7.48 -8.77
C PRO A 103 -8.00 7.72 -7.68
N LEU A 104 -7.56 7.77 -6.43
CA LEU A 104 -8.46 8.09 -5.34
C LEU A 104 -8.95 9.54 -5.51
N PRO A 105 -10.24 9.83 -5.24
CA PRO A 105 -10.68 11.21 -5.12
C PRO A 105 -9.83 11.88 -4.04
N VAL A 106 -9.40 13.12 -4.30
CA VAL A 106 -8.53 13.88 -3.40
C VAL A 106 -9.12 13.83 -1.98
N LEU A 107 -8.34 13.26 -1.04
CA LEU A 107 -8.67 13.20 0.39
C LEU A 107 -8.50 14.58 1.04
#